data_AF-A0A4V5MXY9-F1
#
_entry.id   AF-A0A4V5MXY9-F1
#
_cell.length_a   1.000
_cell.length_b   1.000
_cell.length_c   1.000
_cell.angle_alpha   90.00
_cell.angle_beta   90.00
_cell.angle_gamma   90.00
#
_symmetry.space_group_name_H-M   'P 1'
#
loop_
_entity.id
_entity.type
_entity.pdbx_description
1 polymer ?
#
loop_
_entity_poly.entity_id
_entity_poly.type
_entity_poly.pdbx_seq_one_letter_code
_entity_poly.pdbx_strand_id
1 'polypeptide(L)' 'MDTAASDYRRWLRETFAGLASEAGAADPSTLAMRLHALWDGAAQSLQMDHDPTVVRAARDVAAALLDAALPPVTPKAP' A
#
# COMPACT_ATOMS: atom_id res chain seq x y z
N MET A 1 -5.64 15.52 -20.28
CA MET A 1 -5.64 14.47 -19.23
C MET A 1 -6.06 15.11 -17.94
N ASP A 2 -6.85 14.42 -17.13
CA ASP A 2 -7.27 14.91 -15.82
C ASP A 2 -6.05 14.97 -14.87
N THR A 3 -5.57 16.18 -14.60
CA THR A 3 -4.35 16.42 -13.81
C THR A 3 -4.58 16.09 -12.34
N ALA A 4 -5.80 16.31 -11.82
CA ALA A 4 -6.10 16.05 -10.41
C ALA A 4 -6.01 14.56 -10.07
N ALA A 5 -6.59 13.69 -10.91
CA ALA A 5 -6.49 12.25 -10.73
C ALA A 5 -5.03 11.75 -10.84
N SER A 6 -4.27 12.32 -11.79
CA SER A 6 -2.87 11.98 -12.01
C SER A 6 -1.99 12.38 -10.82
N ASP A 7 -2.24 13.56 -10.26
CA ASP A 7 -1.51 14.11 -9.12
C ASP A 7 -1.83 13.37 -7.83
N TYR A 8 -3.10 13.04 -7.58
CA TYR A 8 -3.51 12.20 -6.45
C TYR A 8 -2.80 10.84 -6.50
N ARG A 9 -2.81 10.18 -7.66
CA ARG A 9 -2.16 8.88 -7.83
C ARG A 9 -0.64 8.96 -7.69
N ARG A 10 -0.02 10.08 -8.07
CA ARG A 10 1.41 10.33 -7.85
C ARG A 10 1.69 10.49 -6.35
N TRP A 11 0.98 11.39 -5.69
CA TRP A 11 1.11 11.65 -4.26
C TRP A 11 0.94 10.37 -3.43
N LEU A 12 -0.05 9.53 -3.74
CA LEU A 12 -0.27 8.28 -3.01
C LEU A 12 0.89 7.29 -3.18
N ARG A 13 1.47 7.15 -4.39
CA ARG A 13 2.67 6.33 -4.60
C ARG A 13 3.88 6.86 -3.86
N GLU A 14 4.10 8.17 -3.92
CA GLU A 14 5.22 8.82 -3.23
C GLU A 14 5.09 8.66 -1.71
N THR A 15 3.87 8.77 -1.18
CA THR A 15 3.57 8.52 0.24
C THR A 15 3.93 7.09 0.64
N PHE A 16 3.47 6.09 -0.12
CA PHE A 16 3.82 4.70 0.18
C PHE A 16 5.33 4.42 0.03
N ALA A 17 5.99 5.03 -0.95
CA ALA A 17 7.43 4.86 -1.14
C ALA A 17 8.23 5.48 0.00
N GLY A 18 7.83 6.67 0.48
CA GLY A 18 8.43 7.32 1.64
C GLY A 18 8.32 6.46 2.89
N LEU A 19 7.10 5.99 3.20
CA LEU A 19 6.86 5.10 4.34
C LEU A 19 7.62 3.77 4.24
N ALA A 20 7.66 3.17 3.05
CA ALA A 20 8.42 1.94 2.81
C ALA A 20 9.92 2.14 3.01
N SER A 21 10.45 3.29 2.58
CA SER A 21 11.85 3.68 2.78
C SER A 21 12.16 3.88 4.27
N GLU A 22 11.31 4.60 5.00
CA GLU A 22 11.45 4.81 6.45
C GLU A 22 11.37 3.49 7.23
N ALA A 23 10.56 2.54 6.77
CA ALA A 23 10.44 1.21 7.35
C ALA A 23 11.60 0.26 6.97
N GLY A 24 12.52 0.69 6.10
CA GLY A 24 13.69 -0.09 5.70
C GLY A 24 13.42 -1.15 4.63
N ALA A 25 12.36 -1.00 3.82
CA ALA A 25 12.10 -1.90 2.70
C ALA A 25 13.29 -1.98 1.73
N ALA A 26 13.64 -3.18 1.29
CA ALA A 26 14.75 -3.38 0.35
C ALA A 26 14.49 -2.73 -1.03
N ASP A 27 13.22 -2.66 -1.45
CA ASP A 27 12.78 -1.96 -2.66
C ASP A 27 11.49 -1.17 -2.36
N PRO A 28 11.61 0.07 -1.85
CA PRO A 28 10.47 0.90 -1.47
C PRO A 28 9.54 1.21 -2.64
N SER A 29 10.09 1.42 -3.83
CA SER A 29 9.33 1.77 -5.04
C SER A 29 8.44 0.62 -5.50
N THR A 30 8.97 -0.60 -5.53
CA THR A 30 8.19 -1.79 -5.88
C THR A 30 7.11 -2.07 -4.84
N LEU A 31 7.42 -1.93 -3.54
CA LEU A 31 6.42 -2.10 -2.48
C LEU A 31 5.30 -1.07 -2.61
N ALA A 32 5.64 0.20 -2.85
CA ALA A 32 4.67 1.28 -3.03
C ALA A 32 3.74 1.05 -4.23
N MET A 33 4.28 0.58 -5.35
CA MET A 33 3.48 0.23 -6.53
C MET A 33 2.46 -0.87 -6.20
N ARG A 34 2.87 -1.92 -5.48
CA ARG A 34 1.98 -3.04 -5.11
C ARG A 34 0.89 -2.59 -4.14
N LEU A 35 1.22 -1.78 -3.14
CA LEU A 35 0.27 -1.23 -2.18
C LEU A 35 -0.75 -0.31 -2.86
N HIS A 36 -0.32 0.54 -3.80
CA HIS A 36 -1.23 1.38 -4.56
C HIS A 36 -2.16 0.55 -5.47
N ALA A 37 -1.66 -0.51 -6.11
CA ALA A 37 -2.52 -1.39 -6.91
C ALA A 37 -3.62 -2.06 -6.05
N LEU A 38 -3.28 -2.48 -4.82
CA LEU A 38 -4.26 -3.00 -3.86
C LEU A 38 -5.26 -1.93 -3.42
N TRP A 39 -4.81 -0.71 -3.16
CA TRP A 39 -5.67 0.43 -2.82
C TRP A 39 -6.70 0.72 -3.92
N ASP A 40 -6.23 0.86 -5.16
CA ASP A 40 -7.09 1.11 -6.33
C ASP A 40 -8.10 -0.03 -6.52
N GLY A 41 -7.63 -1.28 -6.45
CA GLY A 41 -8.47 -2.46 -6.61
C GLY A 41 -9.55 -2.59 -5.52
N ALA A 42 -9.18 -2.39 -4.25
CA ALA A 42 -10.11 -2.47 -3.13
C ALA A 42 -11.18 -1.36 -3.18
N ALA A 43 -10.78 -0.14 -3.52
CA ALA A 43 -11.72 0.98 -3.68
C ALA A 43 -12.71 0.71 -4.81
N GLN A 44 -12.23 0.19 -5.95
CA GLN A 44 -13.07 -0.14 -7.10
C GLN A 44 -14.03 -1.29 -6.81
N SER A 45 -13.54 -2.40 -6.23
CA SER A 45 -14.40 -3.53 -5.85
C SER A 45 -15.43 -3.14 -4.80
N LEU A 46 -15.09 -2.32 -3.82
CA LEU A 46 -16.06 -1.81 -2.84
C LEU A 46 -17.18 -1.02 -3.53
N GLN A 47 -16.85 -0.20 -4.52
CA GLN A 47 -17.81 0.58 -5.29
C GLN A 47 -18.71 -0.30 -6.16
N MET A 48 -18.15 -1.34 -6.80
CA MET A 48 -18.87 -2.20 -7.74
C MET A 48 -19.73 -3.26 -7.05
N ASP A 49 -19.17 -3.92 -6.04
CA ASP A 49 -19.79 -5.09 -5.41
C ASP A 49 -20.55 -4.72 -4.13
N HIS A 50 -20.37 -3.49 -3.64
CA HIS A 50 -20.94 -2.99 -2.37
C HIS A 50 -20.61 -3.86 -1.15
N ASP A 51 -19.52 -4.63 -1.24
CA ASP A 51 -19.07 -5.55 -0.20
C ASP A 51 -17.87 -4.96 0.57
N PRO A 52 -18.04 -4.57 1.85
CA PRO A 52 -16.95 -4.04 2.67
C PRO A 52 -15.87 -5.08 3.01
N THR A 53 -16.13 -6.38 2.84
CA THR A 53 -15.15 -7.43 3.14
C THR A 53 -13.92 -7.35 2.25
N VAL A 54 -14.04 -6.79 1.03
CA VAL A 54 -12.90 -6.60 0.12
C VAL A 54 -11.83 -5.68 0.69
N VAL A 55 -12.21 -4.69 1.49
CA VAL A 55 -11.26 -3.79 2.17
C VAL A 55 -10.48 -4.55 3.24
N ARG A 56 -11.13 -5.50 3.92
CA ARG A 56 -10.45 -6.37 4.90
C ARG A 56 -9.46 -7.30 4.20
N ALA A 57 -9.87 -7.94 3.10
CA ALA A 57 -8.99 -8.80 2.30
C ALA A 57 -7.77 -8.02 1.77
N ALA A 58 -7.97 -6.80 1.27
CA ALA A 58 -6.87 -5.95 0.81
C ALA A 58 -5.89 -5.58 1.92
N ARG A 59 -6.38 -5.34 3.15
CA ARG A 59 -5.52 -5.12 4.33
C ARG A 59 -4.71 -6.36 4.70
N ASP A 60 -5.34 -7.53 4.67
CA ASP A 60 -4.66 -8.80 4.98
C ASP A 60 -3.53 -9.08 3.96
N VAL A 61 -3.77 -8.82 2.67
CA VAL A 61 -2.73 -8.92 1.63
C VAL A 61 -1.65 -7.85 1.80
N ALA A 62 -2.03 -6.61 2.14
CA ALA A 62 -1.07 -5.55 2.40
C ALA A 62 -0.13 -5.89 3.58
N ALA A 63 -0.67 -6.48 4.65
CA ALA A 63 0.14 -6.96 5.77
C ALA A 63 1.16 -8.02 5.32
N ALA A 64 0.72 -9.01 4.53
CA ALA A 64 1.62 -10.04 4.00
C ALA A 64 2.71 -9.46 3.08
N LEU A 65 2.40 -8.42 2.29
CA LEU A 65 3.41 -7.73 1.48
C LEU A 65 4.42 -6.97 2.33
N LEU A 66 3.96 -6.33 3.42
CA LEU A 66 4.83 -5.63 4.37
C LEU A 66 5.75 -6.62 5.08
N ASP A 67 5.21 -7.71 5.62
CA ASP A 67 6.00 -8.76 6.29
C ASP A 67 7.10 -9.35 5.38
N ALA A 68 6.81 -9.50 4.09
CA ALA A 68 7.76 -10.02 3.13
C ALA A 68 8.82 -9.00 2.66
N ALA A 69 8.50 -7.71 2.70
CA ALA A 69 9.35 -6.66 2.13
C ALA A 69 10.16 -5.88 3.19
N LEU A 70 9.73 -5.92 4.44
CA LEU A 70 10.35 -5.19 5.55
C LEU A 70 11.32 -6.08 6.33
N PRO A 71 12.38 -5.50 6.91
CA PRO A 71 13.20 -6.21 7.87
C PRO A 71 12.35 -6.61 9.09
N PRO A 72 12.69 -7.72 9.76
CA PRO A 72 12.00 -8.11 10.98
C PRO A 72 12.09 -6.99 12.01
N VAL A 73 10.97 -6.68 12.67
CA VAL A 73 10.93 -5.68 13.73
C VAL A 73 11.74 -6.20 14.90
N THR A 74 12.93 -5.63 15.12
CA THR A 74 13.68 -5.87 16.35
C THR A 74 12.95 -5.14 17.48
N PRO A 75 12.46 -5.84 18.52
CA PRO A 75 11.87 -5.17 19.66
C PRO A 75 12.89 -4.20 20.27
N LYS A 76 12.49 -2.95 20.51
CA LYS A 76 13.31 -2.02 21.29
C LYS A 76 13.53 -2.64 22.68
N ALA A 77 14.78 -2.91 23.04
CA ALA A 77 15.13 -3.46 24.35
C ALA A 77 14.55 -2.58 25.48
N PRO A 78 14.10 -3.19 26.59
CA PRO A 78 13.41 -2.49 27.68
C PRO A 78 14.26 -1.38 28.31
#